data_AF-E1LBM8-F1
#
_entry.id   AF-E1LBM8-F1
#
_cell.length_a   1.000
_cell.length_b   1.000
_cell.length_c   1.000
_cell.angle_alpha   90.00
_cell.angle_beta   90.00
_cell.angle_gamma   90.00
#
_symmetry.space_group_name_H-M   'P 1'
#
loop_
_entity.id
_entity.type
_entity.pdbx_description
1 polymer ?
#
loop_
_entity_poly.entity_id
_entity_poly.type
_entity_poly.pdbx_seq_one_letter_code
_entity_poly.pdbx_strand_id
1 'polypeptide(L)'
;MNEYDIEKITRLATEVATKTYYELAKQENAQLGRKLRHNTIKLLKHYSQLQSYVDNAISDSTQAEDIWLNELLVDMFDDNSIVRVNAIVKSKEKTALMMRHVNNMLDIYAEKCNTKQFKYCECMRRYYINGETLEQIAESFPEKPDVRTIKRYIARGIEELSVLLWGVIGLNTKIA
;
A
#
# COMPACT_ATOMS: atom_id res chain seq x y z
N MET A 1 11.60 23.12 48.02
CA MET A 1 10.83 23.37 46.78
C MET A 1 9.40 23.63 47.21
N ASN A 2 8.84 24.79 46.88
CA ASN A 2 7.48 25.10 47.33
C ASN A 2 6.45 24.37 46.46
N GLU A 3 5.19 24.34 46.90
CA GLU A 3 4.10 23.65 46.20
C GLU A 3 3.88 24.18 44.77
N TYR A 4 4.07 25.48 44.56
CA TYR A 4 3.98 26.13 43.25
C TYR A 4 5.09 25.69 42.28
N ASP A 5 6.32 25.48 42.77
CA ASP A 5 7.42 24.96 41.97
C ASP A 5 7.17 23.51 41.55
N ILE A 6 6.60 22.69 42.46
CA ILE A 6 6.21 21.30 42.19
C ILE A 6 5.10 21.25 41.14
N GLU A 7 4.07 22.06 41.27
CA GLU A 7 2.97 22.13 40.31
C GLU A 7 3.46 22.55 38.91
N LYS A 8 4.34 23.56 38.85
CA LYS A 8 4.92 24.03 37.60
C LYS A 8 5.79 22.97 36.92
N ILE A 9 6.60 22.23 37.68
CA ILE A 9 7.42 21.13 37.16
C ILE A 9 6.53 19.99 36.66
N THR A 10 5.52 19.60 37.44
CA THR A 10 4.59 18.52 37.05
C THR A 10 3.82 18.88 35.78
N ARG A 11 3.35 20.12 35.65
CA ARG A 11 2.66 20.59 34.45
C ARG A 11 3.58 20.55 33.23
N LEU A 12 4.80 21.09 33.35
CA LEU A 12 5.78 21.08 32.26
C LEU A 12 6.14 19.66 31.83
N ALA A 13 6.37 18.76 32.79
CA ALA A 13 6.67 17.36 32.51
C ALA A 13 5.51 16.66 31.80
N THR A 14 4.26 16.93 32.20
CA THR A 14 3.06 16.38 31.57
C THR A 14 2.90 16.91 30.15
N GLU A 15 3.03 18.22 29.94
CA GLU A 15 2.97 18.85 28.61
C GLU A 15 4.03 18.27 27.65
N VAL A 16 5.27 18.13 28.12
CA VAL A 16 6.36 17.54 27.32
C VAL A 16 6.06 16.07 27.03
N ALA A 17 5.66 15.27 28.02
CA ALA A 17 5.33 13.86 27.82
C ALA A 17 4.19 13.67 26.81
N THR A 18 3.11 14.43 26.94
CA THR A 18 1.97 14.39 26.02
C THR A 18 2.37 14.81 24.61
N LYS A 19 3.13 15.89 24.46
CA LYS A 19 3.63 16.32 23.15
C LYS A 19 4.53 15.27 22.50
N THR A 20 5.47 14.72 23.27
CA THR A 20 6.41 13.70 22.79
C THR A 20 5.66 12.44 22.37
N TYR A 21 4.64 12.03 23.13
CA TYR A 21 3.77 10.91 22.77
C TYR A 21 3.05 11.13 21.43
N TYR A 22 2.43 12.29 21.23
CA TYR A 22 1.75 12.59 19.97
C TYR A 22 2.72 12.68 18.78
N GLU A 23 3.91 13.24 18.97
CA GLU A 23 4.95 13.29 17.93
C GLU A 23 5.44 11.90 17.53
N LEU A 24 5.68 11.01 18.50
CA LEU A 24 6.05 9.62 18.25
C LEU A 24 4.93 8.86 17.53
N ALA A 25 3.67 8.97 17.99
CA ALA A 25 2.53 8.33 17.35
C ALA A 25 2.35 8.82 15.89
N LYS A 26 2.54 10.12 15.63
CA LYS A 26 2.52 10.67 14.27
C LYS A 26 3.65 10.12 13.41
N GLN A 27 4.86 10.01 13.97
CA GLN A 27 6.00 9.45 13.26
C GLN A 27 5.79 7.98 12.91
N GLU A 28 5.28 7.17 13.84
CA GLU A 28 4.93 5.76 13.64
C GLU A 28 3.85 5.61 12.57
N ASN A 29 2.77 6.40 12.63
CA ASN A 29 1.72 6.39 11.61
C ASN A 29 2.24 6.78 10.22
N ALA A 30 3.15 7.75 10.16
CA ALA A 30 3.78 8.15 8.89
C ALA A 30 4.73 7.05 8.35
N GLN A 31 5.45 6.34 9.23
CA GLN A 31 6.26 5.18 8.85
C GLN A 31 5.39 4.05 8.30
N LEU A 32 4.32 3.71 9.02
CA LEU A 32 3.34 2.71 8.60
C LEU A 32 2.73 3.08 7.24
N GLY A 33 2.30 4.32 7.05
CA GLY A 33 1.76 4.80 5.77
C GLY A 33 2.74 4.65 4.61
N ARG A 34 4.03 4.96 4.83
CA ARG A 34 5.09 4.73 3.84
C ARG A 34 5.25 3.25 3.52
N LYS A 35 5.21 2.37 4.53
CA LYS A 35 5.32 0.93 4.35
C LYS A 35 4.15 0.36 3.56
N LEU A 36 2.92 0.69 3.92
CA LEU A 36 1.71 0.23 3.24
C LEU A 36 1.69 0.69 1.76
N ARG A 37 2.11 1.93 1.49
CA ARG A 37 2.24 2.45 0.13
C ARG A 37 3.31 1.67 -0.66
N HIS A 38 4.44 1.39 -0.04
CA HIS A 38 5.52 0.60 -0.65
C HIS A 38 5.06 -0.82 -1.01
N ASN A 39 4.35 -1.48 -0.11
CA ASN A 39 3.78 -2.82 -0.33
C ASN A 39 2.74 -2.81 -1.46
N THR A 40 1.91 -1.78 -1.51
CA THR A 40 0.96 -1.57 -2.62
C THR A 40 1.68 -1.46 -3.96
N ILE A 41 2.77 -0.69 -4.02
CA ILE A 41 3.57 -0.56 -5.26
C ILE A 41 4.17 -1.91 -5.66
N LYS A 42 4.69 -2.70 -4.71
CA LYS A 42 5.24 -4.04 -5.01
C LYS A 42 4.17 -4.96 -5.58
N LEU A 43 2.98 -5.03 -4.95
CA LEU A 43 1.83 -5.78 -5.47
C LEU A 43 1.52 -5.40 -6.92
N LEU A 44 1.36 -4.11 -7.17
CA LEU A 44 0.97 -3.61 -8.49
C LEU A 44 2.06 -3.84 -9.56
N LYS A 45 3.34 -3.69 -9.21
CA LYS A 45 4.46 -3.97 -10.13
C LYS A 45 4.49 -5.43 -10.58
N HIS A 46 4.10 -6.35 -9.70
CA HIS A 46 4.08 -7.79 -9.98
C HIS A 46 2.68 -8.31 -10.29
N TYR A 47 1.68 -7.43 -10.48
CA TYR A 47 0.28 -7.80 -10.64
C TYR A 47 0.05 -8.86 -11.73
N SER A 48 0.56 -8.62 -12.94
CA SER A 48 0.39 -9.54 -14.07
C SER A 48 1.04 -10.90 -13.82
N GLN A 49 2.21 -10.92 -13.18
CA GLN A 49 2.92 -12.15 -12.81
C GLN A 49 2.16 -12.94 -11.74
N LEU A 50 1.64 -12.25 -10.71
CA LEU A 50 0.85 -12.86 -9.64
C LEU A 50 -0.50 -13.38 -10.16
N GLN A 51 -1.16 -12.63 -11.05
CA GLN A 51 -2.39 -13.06 -11.70
C GLN A 51 -2.15 -14.31 -12.55
N SER A 52 -1.12 -14.29 -13.40
CA SER A 52 -0.71 -15.44 -14.20
C SER A 52 -0.37 -16.67 -13.34
N TYR A 53 0.32 -16.48 -12.22
CA TYR A 53 0.60 -17.54 -11.27
C TYR A 53 -0.69 -18.14 -10.69
N VAL A 54 -1.65 -17.31 -10.28
CA VAL A 54 -2.95 -17.80 -9.78
C VAL A 54 -3.73 -18.55 -10.86
N ASP A 55 -3.71 -18.07 -12.10
CA ASP A 55 -4.47 -18.66 -13.20
C ASP A 55 -3.85 -19.98 -13.70
N ASN A 56 -2.51 -20.05 -13.74
CA ASN A 56 -1.78 -21.14 -14.40
C ASN A 56 -1.07 -22.12 -13.45
N ALA A 57 -0.86 -21.79 -12.17
CA ALA A 57 -0.12 -22.68 -11.27
C ALA A 57 -0.85 -24.02 -11.10
N ILE A 58 -0.22 -25.12 -11.50
CA ILE A 58 -0.66 -26.47 -11.14
C ILE A 58 -0.37 -26.65 -9.65
N SER A 59 -1.16 -27.47 -8.94
CA SER A 59 -0.94 -27.76 -7.51
C SER A 59 0.47 -28.33 -7.19
N ASP A 60 1.19 -28.81 -8.21
CA ASP A 60 2.59 -29.25 -8.16
C ASP A 60 3.50 -28.16 -8.76
N SER A 61 3.48 -26.97 -8.15
CA SER A 61 4.24 -25.79 -8.60
C SER A 61 5.75 -26.06 -8.74
N THR A 62 6.39 -25.37 -9.69
CA THR A 62 7.85 -25.49 -9.86
C THR A 62 8.57 -24.83 -8.69
N GLN A 63 9.59 -25.48 -8.13
CA GLN A 63 10.31 -24.98 -6.95
C GLN A 63 10.83 -23.53 -7.12
N ALA A 64 11.23 -23.13 -8.34
CA ALA A 64 11.76 -21.80 -8.60
C ALA A 64 10.71 -20.69 -8.50
N GLU A 65 9.48 -20.92 -9.00
CA GLU A 65 8.39 -19.94 -8.92
C GLU A 65 7.92 -19.74 -7.47
N ASP A 66 7.87 -20.82 -6.69
CA ASP A 66 7.54 -20.76 -5.27
C ASP A 66 8.62 -20.03 -4.45
N ILE A 67 9.90 -20.19 -4.78
CA ILE A 67 11.00 -19.46 -4.13
C ILE A 67 10.86 -17.96 -4.39
N TRP A 68 10.71 -17.54 -5.66
CA TRP A 68 10.54 -16.13 -6.02
C TRP A 68 9.31 -15.52 -5.32
N LEU A 69 8.19 -16.23 -5.34
CA LEU A 69 6.96 -15.77 -4.70
C LEU A 69 7.15 -15.63 -3.18
N ASN A 70 7.81 -16.60 -2.54
CA ASN A 70 8.10 -16.52 -1.11
C ASN A 70 8.99 -15.33 -0.77
N GLU A 71 10.05 -15.07 -1.55
CA GLU A 71 10.90 -13.90 -1.36
C GLU A 71 10.12 -12.59 -1.49
N LEU A 72 9.28 -12.47 -2.52
CA LEU A 72 8.42 -11.31 -2.73
C LEU A 72 7.45 -11.10 -1.56
N LEU A 73 6.79 -12.16 -1.10
CA LEU A 73 5.84 -12.09 0.00
C LEU A 73 6.53 -11.75 1.33
N VAL A 74 7.70 -12.34 1.62
CA VAL A 74 8.49 -11.98 2.80
C VAL A 74 8.89 -10.50 2.74
N ASP A 75 9.48 -10.04 1.65
CA ASP A 75 9.89 -8.65 1.47
C ASP A 75 8.71 -7.64 1.51
N MET A 76 7.48 -8.08 1.22
CA MET A 76 6.28 -7.24 1.37
C MET A 76 5.70 -7.26 2.78
N PHE A 77 5.66 -8.42 3.44
CA PHE A 77 4.88 -8.61 4.67
C PHE A 77 5.72 -8.73 5.95
N ASP A 78 7.05 -8.68 5.88
CA ASP A 78 7.90 -8.81 7.07
C ASP A 78 7.84 -7.54 7.96
N ASP A 79 7.13 -7.66 9.08
CA ASP A 79 7.27 -6.87 10.32
C ASP A 79 7.20 -7.85 11.48
N ASN A 80 8.24 -8.64 11.76
CA ASN A 80 8.42 -9.42 13.00
C ASN A 80 7.17 -10.18 13.55
N SER A 81 6.19 -10.47 12.71
CA SER A 81 4.88 -10.97 13.09
C SER A 81 4.83 -12.40 12.62
N ILE A 82 5.12 -13.29 13.57
CA ILE A 82 4.51 -14.60 13.80
C ILE A 82 3.65 -15.11 12.61
N VAL A 83 4.29 -15.35 11.47
CA VAL A 83 3.80 -16.24 10.40
C VAL A 83 4.99 -17.05 9.91
N ARG A 84 5.72 -17.64 10.87
CA ARG A 84 6.67 -18.74 10.63
C ARG A 84 6.01 -20.11 10.65
N VAL A 85 4.71 -20.19 10.39
CA VAL A 85 3.99 -21.47 10.45
C VAL A 85 3.36 -21.71 9.07
N ASN A 86 3.95 -22.67 8.33
CA ASN A 86 3.45 -23.27 7.08
C ASN A 86 3.82 -22.59 5.74
N ALA A 87 5.10 -22.26 5.53
CA ALA A 87 5.60 -21.67 4.27
C ALA A 87 5.68 -22.67 3.09
N ILE A 88 5.37 -23.96 3.26
CA ILE A 88 5.70 -24.98 2.25
C ILE A 88 4.47 -25.61 1.56
N VAL A 89 3.22 -25.37 2.01
CA VAL A 89 2.11 -26.23 1.53
C VAL A 89 1.01 -25.53 0.72
N LYS A 90 0.88 -24.19 0.66
CA LYS A 90 -0.25 -23.54 -0.05
C LYS A 90 0.05 -22.12 -0.57
N SER A 91 1.12 -21.93 -1.35
CA SER A 91 1.47 -20.63 -1.97
C SER A 91 0.36 -20.15 -2.90
N LYS A 92 -0.19 -21.03 -3.74
CA LYS A 92 -1.28 -20.70 -4.68
C LYS A 92 -2.54 -20.20 -4.01
N GLU A 93 -3.12 -20.89 -3.03
CA GLU A 93 -4.38 -20.43 -2.42
C GLU A 93 -4.21 -19.11 -1.67
N LYS A 94 -3.07 -18.89 -1.03
CA LYS A 94 -2.76 -17.61 -0.38
C LYS A 94 -2.64 -16.47 -1.39
N THR A 95 -1.88 -16.68 -2.47
CA THR A 95 -1.75 -15.71 -3.55
C THR A 95 -3.09 -15.46 -4.25
N ALA A 96 -3.92 -16.50 -4.44
CA ALA A 96 -5.26 -16.36 -5.01
C ALA A 96 -6.19 -15.54 -4.12
N LEU A 97 -6.17 -15.76 -2.80
CA LEU A 97 -6.93 -14.96 -1.84
C LEU A 97 -6.47 -13.49 -1.86
N MET A 98 -5.15 -13.26 -1.88
CA MET A 98 -4.56 -11.93 -1.98
C MET A 98 -4.96 -11.23 -3.29
N MET A 99 -4.83 -11.90 -4.44
CA MET A 99 -5.20 -11.35 -5.74
C MET A 99 -6.70 -11.07 -5.82
N ARG A 100 -7.55 -11.93 -5.27
CA ARG A 100 -8.99 -11.65 -5.16
C ARG A 100 -9.27 -10.38 -4.36
N HIS A 101 -8.57 -10.17 -3.24
CA HIS A 101 -8.70 -8.94 -2.46
C HIS A 101 -8.22 -7.72 -3.26
N VAL A 102 -7.07 -7.82 -3.94
CA VAL A 102 -6.53 -6.73 -4.78
C VAL A 102 -7.50 -6.37 -5.91
N ASN A 103 -8.01 -7.37 -6.63
CA ASN A 103 -8.95 -7.18 -7.74
C ASN A 103 -10.24 -6.51 -7.26
N ASN A 104 -10.82 -7.00 -6.15
CA ASN A 104 -12.00 -6.38 -5.56
C ASN A 104 -11.76 -4.91 -5.16
N MET A 105 -10.59 -4.57 -4.62
CA MET A 105 -10.27 -3.19 -4.23
C MET A 105 -9.99 -2.29 -5.45
N LEU A 106 -9.44 -2.84 -6.53
CA LEU A 106 -9.31 -2.13 -7.81
C LEU A 106 -10.68 -1.79 -8.40
N ASP A 107 -11.61 -2.76 -8.38
CA ASP A 107 -12.99 -2.56 -8.87
C ASP A 107 -13.73 -1.51 -8.03
N ILE A 108 -13.66 -1.63 -6.70
CA ILE A 108 -14.25 -0.65 -5.78
C ILE A 108 -13.64 0.74 -6.01
N TYR A 109 -12.33 0.82 -6.25
CA TYR A 109 -11.68 2.10 -6.50
C TYR A 109 -12.16 2.72 -7.82
N ALA A 110 -12.28 1.91 -8.87
CA ALA A 110 -12.84 2.34 -10.15
C ALA A 110 -14.29 2.84 -10.02
N GLU A 111 -15.15 2.11 -9.30
CA GLU A 111 -16.55 2.49 -9.06
C GLU A 111 -16.71 3.78 -8.25
N LYS A 112 -15.85 3.98 -7.24
CA LYS A 112 -15.95 5.13 -6.32
C LYS A 112 -15.23 6.37 -6.81
N CYS A 113 -14.49 6.29 -7.90
CA CYS A 113 -13.80 7.45 -8.44
C CYS A 113 -14.78 8.49 -8.95
N ASN A 114 -14.86 9.62 -8.26
CA ASN A 114 -15.52 10.80 -8.80
C ASN A 114 -14.72 11.41 -9.96
N THR A 115 -15.32 12.37 -10.67
CA THR A 115 -14.71 13.02 -11.84
C THR A 115 -13.32 13.63 -11.55
N LYS A 116 -13.06 14.09 -10.32
CA LYS A 116 -11.75 14.64 -9.94
C LYS A 116 -10.69 13.56 -9.72
N GLN A 117 -11.10 12.43 -9.13
CA GLN A 117 -10.23 11.28 -8.82
C GLN A 117 -10.05 10.33 -10.01
N PHE A 118 -10.94 10.40 -11.01
CA PHE A 118 -10.91 9.54 -12.19
C PHE A 118 -9.50 9.44 -12.80
N LYS A 119 -8.81 10.57 -12.99
CA LYS A 119 -7.44 10.58 -13.53
C LYS A 119 -6.42 9.84 -12.67
N TYR A 120 -6.60 9.81 -11.34
CA TYR A 120 -5.69 9.11 -10.43
C TYR A 120 -5.85 7.60 -10.52
N CYS A 121 -7.10 7.12 -10.44
CA CYS A 121 -7.40 5.71 -10.62
C CYS A 121 -7.04 5.24 -12.02
N GLU A 122 -7.45 5.97 -13.05
CA GLU A 122 -7.26 5.56 -14.44
C GLU A 122 -5.78 5.53 -14.83
N CYS A 123 -4.99 6.56 -14.48
CA CYS A 123 -3.55 6.53 -14.78
C CYS A 123 -2.84 5.38 -14.05
N MET A 124 -3.19 5.13 -12.79
CA MET A 124 -2.61 4.05 -11.99
C MET A 124 -2.96 2.68 -12.59
N ARG A 125 -4.23 2.46 -12.93
CA ARG A 125 -4.73 1.23 -13.54
C ARG A 125 -4.06 0.97 -14.89
N ARG A 126 -4.07 1.96 -15.79
CA ARG A 126 -3.44 1.83 -17.12
C ARG A 126 -1.95 1.51 -17.02
N TYR A 127 -1.24 2.13 -16.08
CA TYR A 127 0.18 1.90 -15.91
C TYR A 127 0.50 0.51 -15.33
N TYR A 128 -0.12 0.12 -14.21
CA TYR A 128 0.24 -1.12 -13.51
C TYR A 128 -0.52 -2.36 -13.99
N ILE A 129 -1.76 -2.19 -14.41
CA ILE A 129 -2.67 -3.30 -14.77
C ILE A 129 -2.65 -3.53 -16.28
N ASN A 130 -2.79 -2.47 -17.07
CA ASN A 130 -2.81 -2.58 -18.53
C ASN A 130 -1.41 -2.57 -19.15
N GLY A 131 -0.37 -2.19 -18.39
CA GLY A 131 1.02 -2.17 -18.84
C GLY A 131 1.35 -1.04 -19.83
N GLU A 132 0.57 0.04 -19.85
CA GLU A 132 0.79 1.17 -20.73
C GLU A 132 1.96 2.05 -20.28
N THR A 133 2.68 2.65 -21.23
CA THR A 133 3.75 3.60 -20.92
C THR A 133 3.18 4.94 -20.46
N LEU A 134 4.01 5.73 -19.78
CA LEU A 134 3.60 7.05 -19.29
C LEU A 134 3.28 8.00 -20.44
N GLU A 135 3.98 7.85 -21.58
CA GLU A 135 3.78 8.61 -22.81
C GLU A 135 2.45 8.26 -23.46
N GLN A 136 2.11 6.97 -23.54
CA GLN A 136 0.81 6.50 -24.05
C GLN A 136 -0.35 7.04 -23.21
N ILE A 137 -0.19 7.01 -21.89
CA ILE A 137 -1.18 7.56 -20.97
C ILE A 137 -1.28 9.08 -21.17
N ALA A 138 -0.17 9.80 -21.19
CA ALA A 138 -0.15 11.26 -21.40
C ALA A 138 -0.86 11.67 -22.71
N GLU A 139 -0.56 11.00 -23.81
CA GLU A 139 -1.10 11.33 -25.13
C GLU A 139 -2.62 11.09 -25.24
N SER A 140 -3.16 10.20 -24.41
CA SER A 140 -4.60 9.91 -24.40
C SER A 140 -5.46 11.01 -23.76
N PHE A 141 -4.87 11.92 -22.99
CA PHE A 141 -5.59 13.03 -22.38
C PHE A 141 -5.73 14.20 -23.37
N PRO A 142 -6.90 14.85 -23.46
CA PRO A 142 -7.09 16.00 -24.35
C PRO A 142 -6.08 17.13 -24.12
N GLU A 143 -5.72 17.38 -22.86
CA GLU A 143 -4.77 18.41 -22.46
C GLU A 143 -3.29 18.02 -22.64
N LYS A 144 -3.02 16.75 -23.00
CA LYS A 144 -1.67 16.18 -23.21
C LYS A 144 -0.69 16.58 -22.08
N PRO A 145 -0.98 16.22 -20.83
CA PRO A 145 -0.15 16.60 -19.70
C PRO A 145 1.24 15.95 -19.80
N ASP A 146 2.24 16.61 -19.24
CA ASP A 146 3.58 16.05 -19.21
C ASP A 146 3.67 14.73 -18.40
N VAL A 147 4.68 13.92 -18.69
CA VAL A 147 4.93 12.63 -18.01
C VAL A 147 5.08 12.78 -16.49
N ARG A 148 5.60 13.90 -15.98
CA ARG A 148 5.71 14.15 -14.53
C ARG A 148 4.32 14.37 -13.91
N THR A 149 3.39 14.96 -14.63
CA THR A 149 1.99 15.09 -14.23
C THR A 149 1.30 13.73 -14.20
N ILE A 150 1.53 12.86 -15.19
CA ILE A 150 1.03 11.47 -15.15
C ILE A 150 1.62 10.70 -13.95
N LYS A 151 2.93 10.80 -13.69
CA LYS A 151 3.56 10.20 -12.50
C LYS A 151 2.91 10.69 -11.20
N ARG A 152 2.55 11.97 -11.12
CA ARG A 152 1.84 12.54 -9.96
C ARG A 152 0.43 11.95 -9.83
N TYR A 153 -0.29 11.76 -10.93
CA TYR A 153 -1.61 11.13 -10.91
C TYR A 153 -1.53 9.67 -10.46
N ILE A 154 -0.57 8.90 -10.97
CA ILE A 154 -0.31 7.51 -10.53
C ILE A 154 0.03 7.48 -9.04
N ALA A 155 0.91 8.38 -8.58
CA ALA A 155 1.29 8.46 -7.17
C ALA A 155 0.11 8.70 -6.24
N ARG A 156 -0.84 9.56 -6.64
CA ARG A 156 -2.11 9.76 -5.92
C ARG A 156 -3.00 8.54 -5.98
N GLY A 157 -3.07 7.88 -7.14
CA GLY A 157 -3.81 6.63 -7.30
C GLY A 157 -3.35 5.54 -6.35
N ILE A 158 -2.03 5.38 -6.20
CA ILE A 158 -1.42 4.45 -5.24
C ILE A 158 -1.77 4.84 -3.80
N GLU A 159 -1.70 6.13 -3.43
CA GLU A 159 -2.04 6.58 -2.07
C GLU A 159 -3.50 6.32 -1.69
N GLU A 160 -4.42 6.44 -2.65
CA GLU A 160 -5.84 6.16 -2.44
C GLU A 160 -6.09 4.66 -2.38
N LEU A 161 -5.56 3.89 -3.34
CA LEU A 161 -5.69 2.44 -3.35
C LEU A 161 -5.04 1.78 -2.13
N SER A 162 -3.88 2.27 -1.68
CA SER A 162 -3.22 1.75 -0.47
C SER A 162 -4.17 1.81 0.73
N VAL A 163 -4.87 2.93 0.93
CA VAL A 163 -5.83 3.02 2.04
C VAL A 163 -6.98 2.02 1.88
N LEU A 164 -7.49 1.83 0.66
CA LEU A 164 -8.54 0.84 0.40
C LEU A 164 -8.07 -0.59 0.65
N LEU A 165 -6.87 -0.94 0.18
CA LEU A 165 -6.28 -2.28 0.34
C LEU A 165 -6.08 -2.66 1.81
N TRP A 166 -5.66 -1.72 2.66
CA TRP A 166 -5.25 -2.01 4.04
C TRP A 166 -6.29 -1.60 5.09
N GLY A 167 -7.45 -1.05 4.68
CA GLY A 167 -8.59 -0.77 5.56
C GLY A 167 -8.27 0.19 6.71
N VAL A 168 -8.74 -0.14 7.93
CA VAL A 168 -8.54 0.68 9.15
C VAL A 168 -7.07 0.97 9.42
N ILE A 169 -6.18 0.01 9.13
CA ILE A 169 -4.73 0.18 9.27
C ILE A 169 -4.26 1.29 8.31
N GLY A 170 -4.75 1.30 7.07
CA GLY A 170 -4.47 2.37 6.11
C GLY A 170 -5.12 3.72 6.48
N LEU A 171 -6.30 3.72 7.08
CA LEU A 171 -7.00 4.95 7.50
C LEU A 171 -6.28 5.66 8.65
N ASN A 172 -5.76 4.92 9.62
CA ASN A 172 -5.00 5.48 10.75
C ASN A 172 -3.77 6.28 10.28
N THR A 173 -3.21 5.95 9.11
CA THR A 173 -2.08 6.70 8.52
C THR A 173 -2.48 8.06 7.92
N LYS A 174 -3.78 8.32 7.70
CA LYS A 174 -4.30 9.59 7.13
C LYS A 174 -4.94 10.52 8.17
N ILE A 175 -5.27 10.01 9.35
CA ILE A 175 -6.04 10.75 10.38
C ILE A 175 -5.13 11.39 11.45
N ALA A 176 -3.81 11.09 11.44
CA ALA A 176 -2.83 11.57 12.42
C ALA A 176 -2.01 12.81 11.97
#